data_AF-A0A427A2U2-F1
#
_entry.id   AF-A0A427A2U2-F1
#
_cell.length_a   1.000
_cell.length_b   1.000
_cell.length_c   1.000
_cell.angle_alpha   90.00
_cell.angle_beta   90.00
_cell.angle_gamma   90.00
#
_symmetry.space_group_name_H-M   'P 1'
#
loop_
_entity.id
_entity.type
_entity.pdbx_description
1 polymer ?
#
loop_
_entity_poly.entity_id
_entity_poly.type
_entity_poly.pdbx_seq_one_letter_code
_entity_poly.pdbx_strand_id
1 'polypeptide(L)'
;MWYSRLKSSSISSFDQFAKEFEFNFIASSYPRPTAASLLGLTQGSDEPLAQFVSRFSAEVRRMPNTHPTLAIQAFLMGLRPSQFFWSLIERPPSMVPELLQRASQYVAVETLVARKREDHKKSQGDKPQGQPYGTPRRRDRPELPAPRPLPIPLNST
;
A
#
# COMPACT_ATOMS: atom_id res chain seq x y z
N MET A 1 37.75 9.17 14.77
CA MET A 1 37.61 7.71 14.94
C MET A 1 37.52 7.38 16.43
N TRP A 2 36.76 6.36 16.84
CA TRP A 2 36.53 6.04 18.26
C TRP A 2 37.78 5.47 18.96
N TYR A 3 38.56 4.65 18.24
CA TYR A 3 39.74 3.97 18.75
C TYR A 3 40.87 4.92 19.16
N SER A 4 40.91 6.15 18.62
CA SER A 4 41.93 7.15 19.00
C SER A 4 41.68 7.76 20.39
N ARG A 5 40.56 7.43 21.04
CA ARG A 5 40.21 7.86 22.40
C ARG A 5 40.47 6.77 23.44
N LEU A 6 40.94 5.60 23.03
CA LEU A 6 41.26 4.50 23.94
C LEU A 6 42.52 4.84 24.74
N LYS A 7 42.47 4.61 26.05
CA LYS A 7 43.66 4.73 26.91
C LYS A 7 44.65 3.60 26.58
N SER A 8 45.94 3.88 26.70
CA SER A 8 46.97 2.85 26.57
C SER A 8 46.70 1.70 27.55
N SER A 9 46.87 0.45 27.11
CA SER A 9 46.63 -0.77 27.89
C SER A 9 45.19 -0.97 28.40
N SER A 10 44.19 -0.28 27.82
CA SER A 10 42.78 -0.43 28.20
C SER A 10 42.12 -1.71 27.70
N ILE A 11 42.73 -2.36 26.70
CA ILE A 11 42.25 -3.58 26.08
C ILE A 11 43.27 -4.68 26.36
N SER A 12 42.83 -5.67 27.14
CA SER A 12 43.67 -6.74 27.69
C SER A 12 43.58 -8.06 26.91
N SER A 13 42.62 -8.18 25.99
CA SER A 13 42.40 -9.38 25.18
C SER A 13 41.77 -9.05 23.83
N PHE A 14 41.90 -9.97 22.88
CA PHE A 14 41.21 -9.88 21.60
C PHE A 14 39.68 -9.87 21.76
N ASP A 15 39.13 -10.67 22.68
CA ASP A 15 37.68 -10.70 22.93
C ASP A 15 37.14 -9.35 23.43
N GLN A 16 37.91 -8.67 24.29
CA GLN A 16 37.56 -7.32 24.75
C GLN A 16 37.63 -6.32 23.60
N PHE A 17 38.64 -6.42 22.74
CA PHE A 17 38.74 -5.61 21.54
C PHE A 17 37.55 -5.83 20.60
N ALA A 18 37.18 -7.09 20.34
CA ALA A 18 36.10 -7.44 19.44
C ALA A 18 34.76 -6.87 19.93
N LYS A 19 34.49 -6.93 21.24
CA LYS A 19 33.28 -6.33 21.85
C LYS A 19 33.25 -4.81 21.71
N GLU A 20 34.36 -4.13 22.01
CA GLU A 20 34.46 -2.68 21.85
C GLU A 20 34.35 -2.27 20.38
N PHE A 21 34.99 -3.02 19.49
CA PHE A 21 34.89 -2.81 18.05
C PHE A 21 33.46 -2.97 17.56
N GLU A 22 32.77 -4.05 17.93
CA GLU A 22 31.38 -4.30 17.53
C GLU A 22 30.46 -3.20 18.03
N PHE A 23 30.57 -2.81 19.30
CA PHE A 23 29.75 -1.74 19.88
C PHE A 23 29.95 -0.41 19.15
N ASN A 24 31.21 -0.03 18.92
CA ASN A 24 31.54 1.23 18.25
C ASN A 24 31.27 1.18 16.74
N PHE A 25 31.43 0.01 16.11
CA PHE A 25 31.09 -0.22 14.72
C PHE A 25 29.60 -0.04 14.54
N ILE A 26 28.75 -0.73 15.30
CA ILE A 26 27.29 -0.55 15.28
C ILE A 26 26.91 0.92 15.52
N ALA A 27 27.52 1.58 16.52
CA ALA A 27 27.22 2.97 16.82
C ALA A 27 27.63 3.96 15.71
N SER A 28 28.62 3.62 14.89
CA SER A 28 29.14 4.47 13.81
C SER A 28 28.67 4.07 12.41
N SER A 29 28.28 2.81 12.22
CA SER A 29 27.83 2.22 10.96
C SER A 29 26.38 2.55 10.65
N TYR A 30 25.58 2.89 11.66
CA TYR A 30 24.24 3.43 11.46
C TYR A 30 24.33 4.97 11.44
N PRO A 31 24.15 5.61 10.27
CA PRO A 31 24.01 7.05 10.21
C PRO A 31 22.93 7.49 11.19
N ARG A 32 23.20 8.58 11.92
CA ARG A 32 22.14 9.23 12.67
C ARG A 32 21.07 9.65 11.67
N PRO A 33 19.80 9.31 11.91
CA PRO A 33 18.71 9.81 11.08
C PRO A 33 18.76 11.33 11.01
N THR A 34 18.42 11.87 9.86
CA THR A 34 18.41 13.32 9.59
C THR A 34 17.05 13.71 9.03
N ALA A 35 16.76 15.01 9.02
CA ALA A 35 15.58 15.51 8.31
C ALA A 35 15.57 15.06 6.84
N ALA A 36 16.75 14.99 6.21
CA ALA A 36 16.89 14.51 4.84
C ALA A 36 16.57 13.02 4.69
N SER A 37 16.95 12.16 5.64
CA SER A 37 16.58 10.73 5.58
C SER A 37 15.08 10.54 5.74
N LEU A 38 14.43 11.32 6.61
CA LEU A 38 12.98 11.30 6.78
C LEU A 38 12.24 11.78 5.53
N LEU A 39 12.67 12.89 4.93
CA LEU A 39 12.11 13.44 3.69
C LEU A 39 12.36 12.55 2.46
N GLY A 40 13.43 11.76 2.48
CA GLY A 40 13.76 10.80 1.43
C GLY A 40 12.94 9.51 1.47
N LEU A 41 12.14 9.28 2.52
CA LEU A 41 11.26 8.13 2.57
C LEU A 41 10.08 8.30 1.61
N THR A 42 10.05 7.47 0.57
CA THR A 42 8.93 7.41 -0.36
C THR A 42 8.30 6.02 -0.35
N GLN A 43 7.00 5.97 -0.58
CA GLN A 43 6.23 4.75 -0.76
C GLN A 43 6.44 4.25 -2.19
N GLY A 44 6.99 3.04 -2.33
CA GLY A 44 7.19 2.40 -3.63
C GLY A 44 5.88 2.14 -4.39
N SER A 45 5.97 1.99 -5.72
CA SER A 45 4.82 1.67 -6.60
C SER A 45 4.07 0.41 -6.18
N ASP A 46 4.82 -0.58 -5.72
CA ASP A 46 4.30 -1.91 -5.33
C ASP A 46 4.38 -2.11 -3.81
N GLU A 47 4.74 -1.06 -3.07
CA GLU A 47 4.87 -1.12 -1.62
C GLU A 47 3.51 -0.91 -0.95
N PRO A 48 3.03 -1.89 -0.15
CA PRO A 48 1.84 -1.72 0.66
C PRO A 48 2.01 -0.58 1.67
N LEU A 49 0.93 0.16 1.94
CA LEU A 49 0.95 1.26 2.91
C LEU A 49 1.49 0.81 4.29
N ALA A 50 1.17 -0.42 4.72
CA ALA A 50 1.66 -0.98 5.97
C ALA A 50 3.19 -1.01 6.07
N GLN A 51 3.88 -1.37 4.98
CA GLN A 51 5.34 -1.43 4.95
C GLN A 51 5.93 -0.01 5.02
N PHE A 52 5.38 0.92 4.25
CA PHE A 52 5.80 2.32 4.29
C PHE A 52 5.65 2.92 5.69
N VAL A 53 4.48 2.73 6.32
CA VAL A 53 4.19 3.21 7.68
C VAL A 53 5.16 2.62 8.70
N SER A 54 5.52 1.33 8.56
CA SER A 54 6.50 0.69 9.42
C SER A 54 7.89 1.31 9.28
N ARG A 55 8.37 1.54 8.05
CA ARG A 55 9.66 2.20 7.80
C ARG A 55 9.68 3.62 8.36
N PHE A 56 8.63 4.39 8.08
CA PHE A 56 8.50 5.76 8.56
C PHE A 56 8.46 5.84 10.10
N SER A 57 7.68 4.96 10.74
CA SER A 57 7.58 4.90 12.20
C SER A 57 8.92 4.55 12.86
N ALA A 58 9.69 3.66 12.25
CA ALA A 58 11.03 3.31 12.71
C ALA A 58 11.98 4.51 12.61
N GLU A 59 11.92 5.28 11.53
CA GLU A 59 12.76 6.46 11.34
C GLU A 59 12.42 7.57 12.34
N VAL A 60 11.12 7.89 12.51
CA VAL A 60 10.66 8.88 13.51
C VAL A 60 11.03 8.48 14.93
N ARG A 61 10.94 7.19 15.28
CA ARG A 61 11.33 6.70 16.62
C ARG A 61 12.79 6.98 16.93
N ARG A 62 13.66 6.95 15.92
CA ARG A 62 15.07 7.27 16.06
C ARG A 62 15.34 8.79 16.12
N MET A 63 14.31 9.62 15.94
CA MET A 63 14.37 11.08 15.97
C MET A 63 13.30 11.69 16.92
N PRO A 64 13.39 11.47 18.24
CA PRO A 64 12.37 11.90 19.20
C PRO A 64 12.16 13.42 19.27
N ASN A 65 13.16 14.20 18.86
CA ASN A 65 13.13 15.68 18.87
C ASN A 65 12.67 16.28 17.53
N THR A 66 12.13 15.48 16.61
CA THR A 66 11.66 15.97 15.30
C THR A 66 10.44 16.84 15.49
N HIS A 67 10.42 18.02 14.86
CA HIS A 67 9.25 18.88 14.86
C HIS A 67 8.04 18.16 14.20
N PRO A 68 6.85 18.12 14.83
CA PRO A 68 5.71 17.37 14.32
C PRO A 68 5.36 17.72 12.86
N THR A 69 5.37 19.00 12.52
CA THR A 69 5.10 19.48 11.15
C THR A 69 6.06 18.89 10.12
N LEU A 70 7.36 18.80 10.43
CA LEU A 70 8.34 18.22 9.51
C LEU A 70 8.05 16.74 9.26
N ALA A 71 7.74 15.98 10.31
CA ALA A 71 7.40 14.57 10.17
C ALA A 71 6.10 14.37 9.37
N ILE A 72 5.06 15.16 9.65
CA ILE A 72 3.79 15.09 8.91
C ILE A 72 4.02 15.43 7.43
N GLN A 73 4.78 16.48 7.13
CA GLN A 73 5.13 16.86 5.75
C GLN A 73 5.93 15.76 5.05
N ALA A 74 6.95 15.21 5.69
CA ALA A 74 7.75 14.12 5.14
C ALA A 74 6.88 12.89 4.83
N PHE A 75 5.94 12.55 5.72
CA PHE A 75 5.01 11.45 5.49
C PHE A 75 4.12 11.71 4.28
N LEU A 76 3.52 12.91 4.17
CA LEU A 76 2.66 13.27 3.04
C LEU A 76 3.42 13.29 1.71
N MET A 77 4.65 13.82 1.70
CA MET A 77 5.52 13.83 0.51
C MET A 77 5.95 12.42 0.11
N GLY A 78 6.14 11.54 1.10
CA GLY A 78 6.51 10.15 0.87
C GLY A 78 5.37 9.28 0.36
N LEU A 79 4.11 9.64 0.65
CA LEU A 79 2.95 8.86 0.22
C LEU A 79 2.71 8.98 -1.28
N ARG A 80 2.27 7.86 -1.87
CA ARG A 80 1.68 7.88 -3.21
C ARG A 80 0.23 8.41 -3.17
N PRO A 81 -0.25 9.02 -4.27
CA PRO A 81 -1.67 9.36 -4.39
C PRO A 81 -2.56 8.14 -4.17
N SER A 82 -3.47 8.24 -3.21
CA SER A 82 -4.37 7.16 -2.77
C SER A 82 -5.57 7.73 -2.02
N GLN A 83 -6.60 6.92 -1.76
CA GLN A 83 -7.73 7.36 -0.93
C GLN A 83 -7.27 7.78 0.47
N PHE A 84 -6.30 7.08 1.05
CA PHE A 84 -5.71 7.45 2.32
C PHE A 84 -5.02 8.82 2.25
N PHE A 85 -4.19 9.07 1.24
CA PHE A 85 -3.55 10.38 1.04
C PHE A 85 -4.59 11.51 1.03
N TRP A 86 -5.68 11.36 0.25
CA TRP A 86 -6.74 12.37 0.20
C TRP A 86 -7.44 12.58 1.54
N SER A 87 -7.67 11.52 2.32
CA SER A 87 -8.25 11.64 3.66
C SER A 87 -7.38 12.46 4.63
N LEU A 88 -6.06 12.44 4.44
CA LEU A 88 -5.12 13.24 5.22
C LEU A 88 -5.11 14.71 4.77
N ILE A 89 -5.34 14.99 3.48
CA ILE A 89 -5.49 16.36 2.98
C ILE A 89 -6.81 16.98 3.47
N GLU A 90 -7.90 16.21 3.41
CA GLU A 90 -9.22 16.65 3.86
C GLU A 90 -9.25 16.92 5.37
N ARG A 91 -8.59 16.06 6.15
CA ARG A 91 -8.44 16.22 7.59
C ARG A 91 -6.97 16.13 7.98
N PRO A 92 -6.22 17.24 7.92
CA PRO A 92 -4.81 17.24 8.31
C PRO A 92 -4.63 16.77 9.75
N PRO A 93 -3.71 15.82 10.01
CA PRO A 93 -3.35 15.46 11.37
C PRO A 93 -2.52 16.59 12.00
N SER A 94 -2.68 16.78 13.30
CA SER A 94 -1.95 17.82 14.04
C SER A 94 -0.67 17.28 14.69
N MET A 95 -0.61 15.96 14.91
CA MET A 95 0.49 15.29 15.59
C MET A 95 0.88 13.98 14.90
N VAL A 96 2.14 13.57 15.06
CA VAL A 96 2.64 12.31 14.48
C VAL A 96 1.96 11.06 15.03
N PRO A 97 1.70 10.91 16.35
CA PRO A 97 0.98 9.75 16.86
C PRO A 97 -0.42 9.59 16.26
N GLU A 98 -1.13 10.70 16.07
CA GLU A 98 -2.44 10.73 15.42
C GLU A 98 -2.36 10.25 13.97
N LEU A 99 -1.39 10.76 13.21
CA LEU A 99 -1.13 10.34 11.84
C LEU A 99 -0.88 8.82 11.75
N LEU A 100 -0.01 8.29 12.61
CA LEU A 100 0.32 6.86 12.64
C LEU A 100 -0.88 5.99 13.05
N GLN A 101 -1.70 6.48 13.98
CA GLN A 101 -2.94 5.81 14.37
C GLN A 101 -3.94 5.75 13.20
N ARG A 102 -4.13 6.84 12.45
CA ARG A 102 -5.02 6.83 11.29
C ARG A 102 -4.51 5.89 10.20
N ALA A 103 -3.19 5.86 9.98
CA ALA A 103 -2.57 4.96 9.03
C ALA A 103 -2.79 3.48 9.41
N SER A 104 -2.62 3.13 10.68
CA SER A 104 -2.84 1.75 11.16
C SER A 104 -4.30 1.32 11.03
N GLN A 105 -5.25 2.22 11.34
CA GLN A 105 -6.68 1.96 11.14
C GLN A 105 -7.02 1.73 9.67
N TYR A 106 -6.48 2.55 8.78
CA TYR A 106 -6.72 2.41 7.34
C TYR A 106 -6.16 1.08 6.81
N VAL A 107 -4.93 0.71 7.21
CA VAL A 107 -4.32 -0.59 6.88
C VAL A 107 -5.19 -1.75 7.39
N ALA A 108 -5.71 -1.67 8.62
CA ALA A 108 -6.61 -2.69 9.16
C ALA A 108 -7.90 -2.82 8.32
N VAL A 109 -8.49 -1.70 7.88
CA VAL A 109 -9.67 -1.73 7.01
C VAL A 109 -9.34 -2.33 5.65
N GLU A 110 -8.23 -1.94 5.01
CA GLU A 110 -7.82 -2.50 3.71
C GLU A 110 -7.62 -4.02 3.77
N THR A 111 -6.97 -4.51 4.82
CA THR A 111 -6.75 -5.96 5.01
C THR A 111 -8.06 -6.72 5.22
N LEU A 112 -9.02 -6.16 5.97
CA LEU A 112 -10.35 -6.75 6.13
C LEU A 112 -11.13 -6.79 4.81
N VAL A 113 -11.09 -5.71 4.03
CA VAL A 113 -11.74 -5.64 2.71
C VAL A 113 -11.13 -6.64 1.73
N ALA A 114 -9.80 -6.76 1.71
CA ALA A 114 -9.09 -7.73 0.88
C ALA A 114 -9.52 -9.17 1.23
N ARG A 115 -9.55 -9.52 2.51
CA ARG A 115 -10.01 -10.83 2.98
C ARG A 115 -11.44 -11.13 2.54
N LYS A 116 -12.37 -10.18 2.71
CA LYS A 116 -13.77 -10.36 2.28
C LYS A 116 -13.86 -10.66 0.77
N ARG A 117 -13.06 -10.00 -0.07
CA ARG A 117 -13.03 -10.24 -1.53
C ARG A 117 -12.54 -11.65 -1.87
N GLU A 118 -11.53 -12.15 -1.16
CA GLU A 118 -11.03 -13.52 -1.34
C GLU A 118 -12.08 -14.57 -0.95
N ASP A 119 -12.79 -14.36 0.15
CA ASP A 119 -13.86 -15.26 0.61
C ASP A 119 -15.00 -15.34 -0.41
N HIS A 120 -15.36 -14.20 -1.03
CA HIS A 120 -16.36 -14.17 -2.10
C HIS A 120 -15.87 -14.86 -3.38
N LYS A 121 -14.57 -14.78 -3.68
CA LYS A 121 -13.99 -15.44 -4.85
C LYS A 121 -13.88 -16.96 -4.68
N LYS A 122 -13.55 -17.44 -3.47
CA LYS A 122 -13.51 -18.88 -3.15
C LYS A 122 -14.91 -19.51 -3.14
N SER A 123 -15.91 -18.81 -2.61
CA SER A 123 -17.30 -19.28 -2.60
C SER A 123 -17.97 -19.30 -3.97
N GLN A 124 -17.47 -18.52 -4.95
CA GLN A 124 -17.97 -18.52 -6.33
C GLN A 124 -17.30 -19.60 -7.21
N GLY A 125 -16.18 -20.17 -6.78
CA GLY A 125 -15.44 -21.24 -7.49
C GLY A 125 -15.99 -22.66 -7.30
N ASP A 126 -17.00 -22.84 -6.43
CA ASP A 126 -17.53 -24.15 -6.02
C ASP A 126 -18.94 -24.44 -6.59
N LYS A 127 -19.26 -23.89 -7.77
CA LYS A 127 -20.40 -24.37 -8.56
C LYS A 127 -19.90 -25.40 -9.58
N PRO A 128 -20.31 -26.68 -9.49
CA PRO A 128 -20.01 -27.63 -10.55
C PRO A 128 -20.83 -27.23 -11.79
N GLN A 129 -20.11 -26.75 -12.80
CA GLN A 129 -20.63 -26.48 -14.14
C GLN A 129 -20.86 -27.83 -14.85
N GLY A 130 -21.97 -28.48 -14.52
CA GLY A 130 -22.43 -29.73 -15.13
C GLY A 130 -23.30 -29.49 -16.36
N GLN A 131 -22.66 -29.66 -17.53
CA GLN A 131 -23.17 -30.06 -18.86
C GLN A 131 -24.25 -29.24 -19.61
N PRO A 132 -23.99 -28.95 -20.92
CA PRO A 132 -25.03 -28.62 -21.90
C PRO A 132 -25.66 -29.92 -22.42
N TYR A 133 -26.96 -29.96 -22.71
CA TYR A 133 -27.62 -30.71 -23.81
C TYR A 133 -29.12 -30.82 -23.53
N GLY A 134 -29.93 -30.37 -24.48
CA GLY A 134 -31.37 -30.51 -24.45
C GLY A 134 -32.07 -29.58 -25.43
N THR A 135 -31.89 -29.81 -26.73
CA THR A 135 -32.82 -29.32 -27.75
C THR A 135 -34.16 -30.04 -27.62
N PRO A 136 -35.30 -29.32 -27.67
CA PRO A 136 -36.54 -29.91 -28.13
C PRO A 136 -36.90 -29.25 -29.46
N ARG A 137 -36.64 -29.98 -30.54
CA ARG A 137 -37.16 -29.66 -31.87
C ARG A 137 -38.63 -30.06 -31.90
N ARG A 138 -39.56 -29.10 -31.84
CA ARG A 138 -40.86 -29.22 -32.52
C ARG A 138 -41.31 -27.86 -33.01
N ARG A 139 -41.44 -27.80 -34.35
CA ARG A 139 -42.20 -26.78 -35.07
C ARG A 139 -43.61 -26.74 -34.48
N ASP A 140 -44.07 -25.56 -34.12
CA ASP A 140 -45.41 -25.13 -34.49
C ASP A 140 -45.40 -23.63 -34.72
N ARG A 141 -45.75 -23.28 -35.96
CA ARG A 141 -45.83 -21.94 -36.51
C ARG A 141 -47.31 -21.57 -36.56
N PRO A 142 -47.74 -20.50 -35.89
CA PRO A 142 -48.86 -19.71 -36.38
C PRO A 142 -48.28 -18.53 -37.17
N GLU A 143 -48.61 -18.45 -38.45
CA GLU A 143 -48.20 -17.37 -39.34
C GLU A 143 -48.75 -16.02 -38.88
N LEU A 144 -47.89 -14.99 -38.85
CA LEU A 144 -48.31 -13.59 -38.79
C LEU A 144 -48.82 -13.18 -40.19
N PRO A 145 -49.91 -12.39 -40.30
CA PRO A 145 -50.47 -12.03 -41.60
C PRO A 145 -49.53 -11.09 -42.35
N ALA A 146 -49.20 -11.42 -43.59
CA ALA A 146 -48.49 -10.51 -44.49
C ALA A 146 -49.42 -9.34 -44.91
N PRO A 147 -49.00 -8.06 -44.76
CA PRO A 147 -49.70 -6.95 -45.38
C PRO A 147 -49.49 -6.99 -46.90
N ARG A 148 -50.57 -6.77 -47.66
CA ARG A 148 -50.59 -6.79 -49.14
C ARG A 148 -49.64 -5.71 -49.72
N PRO A 149 -49.08 -5.91 -50.92
CA PRO A 149 -48.23 -4.90 -51.55
C PRO A 149 -49.08 -3.71 -52.02
N LEU A 150 -48.66 -2.49 -51.70
CA LEU A 150 -49.23 -1.27 -52.28
C LEU A 150 -48.44 -0.88 -53.55
N PRO A 151 -49.13 -0.41 -54.61
CA PRO A 151 -48.53 -0.22 -55.93
C PRO A 151 -47.64 1.03 -56.02
N ILE A 152 -46.60 0.92 -56.85
CA ILE A 152 -45.70 2.01 -57.26
C ILE A 152 -46.42 2.91 -58.28
N PRO A 153 -46.28 4.24 -58.16
CA PRO A 153 -45.97 5.05 -59.35
C PRO A 153 -44.83 6.05 -59.05
N LEU A 154 -43.73 5.98 -59.79
CA LEU A 154 -43.40 6.76 -61.00
C LEU A 154 -42.91 8.19 -60.69
N ASN A 155 -41.60 8.35 -60.92
CA ASN A 155 -40.80 9.57 -60.88
C ASN A 155 -41.45 10.76 -61.61
N SER A 156 -41.08 11.97 -61.22
CA SER A 156 -40.68 13.05 -62.16
C SER A 156 -39.89 14.16 -61.45
N THR A 157 -38.71 14.40 -62.03
CA THR A 157 -37.87 15.62 -62.12
C THR A 157 -37.30 16.26 -60.85
#